data_AF-A0AAV4A7P9-F1
#
_entry.id   AF-A0AAV4A7P9-F1
#
_cell.length_a   1.000
_cell.length_b   1.000
_cell.length_c   1.000
_cell.angle_alpha   90.00
_cell.angle_beta   90.00
_cell.angle_gamma   90.00
#
_symmetry.space_group_name_H-M   'P 1'
#
loop_
_entity.id
_entity.type
_entity.pdbx_description
1 polymer ?
#
loop_
_entity_poly.entity_id
_entity_poly.type
_entity_poly.pdbx_seq_one_letter_code
_entity_poly.pdbx_strand_id
1 'polypeptide(L)'
;MSIEDPGKDDLVGKMRHKRNLYKEGSGEKEEEEETRIDIYSAIIPSSTSAKNFMHWAQSVKSNEFRKFDYGEEENMRKYNQKTPPTYQPSKMQVPVAVFRGGQDSLANPTDVSWLLPQLRVTHDIFVSWYNHFGFIIAVDADKRIYSHILNIITGGPWDTQIVHPW
;
A
#
# COMPACT_ATOMS: atom_id res chain seq x y z
N MET A 1 -34.34 1.40 17.56
CA MET A 1 -33.17 1.39 18.47
C MET A 1 -31.96 1.17 17.57
N SER A 2 -31.37 2.26 17.09
CA SER A 2 -30.24 2.21 16.18
C SER A 2 -29.00 1.84 17.00
N ILE A 3 -28.34 0.75 16.62
CA ILE A 3 -27.08 0.34 17.22
C ILE A 3 -26.01 1.20 16.54
N GLU A 4 -25.54 2.22 17.23
CA GLU A 4 -24.36 2.99 16.83
C GLU A 4 -23.13 2.07 16.94
N ASP A 5 -22.31 2.06 15.88
CA ASP A 5 -21.08 1.28 15.79
C ASP A 5 -19.94 2.09 16.45
N PRO A 6 -19.50 1.71 17.66
CA PRO A 6 -18.51 2.47 18.43
C PRO A 6 -17.12 2.50 17.77
N GLY A 7 -16.88 1.72 16.72
CA GLY A 7 -15.62 1.73 15.96
C GLY A 7 -15.49 2.91 14.97
N LYS A 8 -16.61 3.52 14.54
CA LYS A 8 -16.59 4.64 13.59
C LYS A 8 -16.07 5.93 14.24
N ASP A 9 -16.48 6.20 15.47
CA ASP A 9 -16.10 7.41 16.20
C ASP A 9 -14.62 7.41 16.59
N ASP A 10 -14.03 6.24 16.84
CA ASP A 10 -12.61 6.08 17.15
C ASP A 10 -11.71 6.33 15.92
N LEU A 11 -12.13 5.88 14.74
CA LEU A 11 -11.42 6.17 13.48
C LEU A 11 -11.51 7.64 13.10
N VAL A 12 -12.70 8.24 13.19
CA VAL A 12 -12.91 9.68 12.97
C VAL A 12 -12.12 10.50 13.99
N GLY A 13 -12.06 10.08 15.25
CA GLY A 13 -11.26 10.70 16.30
C GLY A 13 -9.75 10.65 16.04
N LYS A 14 -9.23 9.50 15.57
CA LYS A 14 -7.82 9.32 15.21
C LYS A 14 -7.41 10.14 13.98
N MET A 15 -8.29 10.24 12.98
CA MET A 15 -8.08 11.10 11.81
C MET A 15 -8.08 12.58 12.22
N ARG A 16 -8.98 12.96 13.13
CA ARG A 16 -9.07 14.31 13.69
C ARG A 16 -7.87 14.73 14.55
N HIS A 17 -7.11 13.81 15.14
CA HIS A 17 -5.94 14.14 15.96
C HIS A 17 -4.66 14.33 15.13
N LYS A 18 -4.57 13.75 13.93
CA LYS A 18 -3.47 13.99 12.98
C LYS A 18 -3.45 15.43 12.39
N ARG A 19 -4.50 16.22 12.63
CA ARG A 19 -4.68 17.62 12.18
C ARG A 19 -3.57 18.62 12.56
N ASN A 20 -2.77 18.32 13.59
CA ASN A 20 -1.86 19.31 14.15
C ASN A 20 -0.40 19.20 13.71
N LEU A 21 -0.03 18.22 12.89
CA LEU A 21 1.38 17.94 12.55
C LEU A 21 1.82 18.41 11.16
N TYR A 22 0.92 18.85 10.30
CA TYR A 22 1.25 19.29 8.94
C TYR A 22 0.54 20.60 8.61
N LYS A 23 0.95 21.69 9.26
CA LYS A 23 0.54 23.04 8.89
C LYS A 23 1.71 23.77 8.26
N GLU A 24 1.96 23.52 6.99
CA GLU A 24 2.66 24.47 6.11
C GLU A 24 2.49 24.04 4.64
N GLY A 25 1.51 24.64 3.96
CA GLY A 25 1.45 24.72 2.49
C GLY A 25 0.25 24.10 1.75
N SER A 26 -0.71 23.45 2.42
CA SER A 26 -1.65 22.48 1.81
C SER A 26 -3.15 22.81 1.90
N GLY A 27 -3.55 24.01 2.33
CA GLY A 27 -4.93 24.31 2.76
C GLY A 27 -6.06 23.91 1.79
N GLU A 28 -5.96 24.23 0.49
CA GLU A 28 -7.02 23.89 -0.49
C GLU A 28 -7.07 22.40 -0.84
N LYS A 29 -5.89 21.76 -0.82
CA LYS A 29 -5.72 20.33 -1.14
C LYS A 29 -6.23 19.43 -0.03
N GLU A 30 -6.05 19.84 1.21
CA GLU A 30 -6.61 19.16 2.38
C GLU A 30 -8.14 19.26 2.40
N GLU A 31 -8.72 20.38 1.96
CA GLU A 31 -10.17 20.60 1.94
C GLU A 31 -10.90 19.68 0.91
N GLU A 32 -10.30 19.42 -0.25
CA GLU A 32 -10.83 18.47 -1.23
C GLU A 32 -10.76 17.01 -0.76
N GLU A 33 -9.71 16.63 -0.02
CA GLU A 33 -9.61 15.30 0.61
C GLU A 33 -10.62 15.15 1.76
N GLU A 34 -10.77 16.19 2.58
CA GLU A 34 -11.69 16.22 3.73
C GLU A 34 -13.16 16.14 3.28
N THR A 35 -13.54 16.80 2.19
CA THR A 35 -14.92 16.77 1.67
C THR A 35 -15.37 15.39 1.16
N ARG A 36 -14.44 14.46 0.88
CA ARG A 36 -14.76 13.13 0.33
C ARG A 36 -14.53 11.97 1.31
N ILE A 37 -14.15 12.25 2.56
CA ILE A 37 -13.85 11.22 3.56
C ILE A 37 -15.03 10.28 3.82
N ASP A 38 -16.25 10.81 3.78
CA ASP A 38 -17.48 10.04 3.97
C ASP A 38 -17.68 9.01 2.84
N ILE A 39 -17.35 9.40 1.60
CA ILE A 39 -17.42 8.52 0.44
C ILE A 39 -16.39 7.41 0.58
N TYR A 40 -15.13 7.76 0.87
CA TYR A 40 -14.05 6.77 1.02
C TYR A 40 -14.33 5.79 2.14
N SER A 41 -14.82 6.28 3.29
CA SER A 41 -15.16 5.44 4.45
C SER A 41 -16.36 4.51 4.20
N ALA A 42 -17.25 4.87 3.26
CA ALA A 42 -18.38 4.02 2.89
C ALA A 42 -17.98 2.85 1.98
N ILE A 43 -16.87 2.93 1.25
CA ILE A 43 -16.44 1.93 0.26
C ILE A 43 -15.14 1.20 0.63
N ILE A 44 -14.33 1.77 1.53
CA ILE A 44 -13.10 1.18 2.07
C ILE A 44 -13.32 0.85 3.55
N PRO A 45 -13.11 -0.40 3.99
CA PRO A 45 -12.69 -1.55 3.20
C PRO A 45 -13.86 -2.22 2.46
N SER A 46 -13.61 -2.67 1.23
CA SER A 46 -14.46 -3.68 0.60
C SER A 46 -14.21 -5.05 1.26
N SER A 47 -15.25 -5.88 1.34
CA SER A 47 -15.22 -7.15 2.06
C SER A 47 -14.17 -8.13 1.52
N THR A 48 -13.49 -8.84 2.44
CA THR A 48 -12.58 -9.96 2.14
C THR A 48 -12.86 -11.15 3.06
N SER A 49 -12.35 -12.34 2.73
CA SER A 49 -12.52 -13.54 3.57
C SER A 49 -11.69 -13.47 4.86
N ALA A 50 -12.20 -14.09 5.94
CA ALA A 50 -11.45 -14.28 7.19
C ALA A 50 -10.10 -14.99 6.98
N LYS A 51 -10.04 -15.90 6.00
CA LYS A 51 -8.81 -16.60 5.64
C LYS A 51 -7.73 -15.65 5.12
N ASN A 52 -8.11 -14.62 4.36
CA ASN A 52 -7.16 -13.61 3.89
C ASN A 52 -6.56 -12.82 5.07
N PHE A 53 -7.38 -12.42 6.05
CA PHE A 53 -6.90 -11.79 7.27
C PHE A 53 -5.96 -12.69 8.07
N MET A 54 -6.30 -13.98 8.20
CA MET A 54 -5.40 -14.95 8.84
C MET A 54 -4.07 -15.10 8.10
N HIS A 55 -4.08 -15.06 6.75
CA HIS A 55 -2.86 -15.11 5.96
C HIS A 55 -1.95 -13.91 6.21
N TRP A 56 -2.52 -12.71 6.27
CA TRP A 56 -1.79 -11.50 6.64
C TRP A 56 -1.18 -11.61 8.03
N ALA A 57 -1.95 -12.09 9.02
CA ALA A 57 -1.45 -12.31 10.37
C ALA A 57 -0.30 -13.35 10.41
N GLN A 58 -0.40 -14.43 9.62
CA GLN A 58 0.69 -15.40 9.47
C GLN A 58 1.94 -14.76 8.85
N SER A 59 1.77 -13.88 7.87
CA SER A 59 2.87 -13.19 7.20
C SER A 59 3.61 -12.26 8.17
N VAL A 60 2.86 -11.46 8.95
CA VAL A 60 3.42 -10.60 10.01
C VAL A 60 4.15 -11.43 11.06
N LYS A 61 3.56 -12.56 11.50
CA LYS A 61 4.16 -13.41 12.54
C LYS A 61 5.42 -14.15 12.05
N SER A 62 5.43 -14.62 10.81
CA SER A 62 6.56 -15.41 10.28
C SER A 62 7.66 -14.57 9.67
N ASN A 63 7.37 -13.32 9.28
CA ASN A 63 8.26 -12.45 8.52
C ASN A 63 8.74 -13.10 7.20
N GLU A 64 7.86 -13.88 6.56
CA GLU A 64 8.15 -14.62 5.34
C GLU A 64 7.08 -14.37 4.28
N PHE A 65 7.50 -14.14 3.04
CA PHE A 65 6.60 -14.10 1.90
C PHE A 65 6.31 -15.52 1.40
N ARG A 66 5.25 -16.14 1.93
CA ARG A 66 4.92 -17.55 1.70
C ARG A 66 3.42 -17.82 1.56
N LYS A 67 3.07 -19.03 1.09
CA LYS A 67 1.67 -19.48 0.98
C LYS A 67 1.00 -19.57 2.36
N PHE A 68 -0.33 -19.62 2.37
CA PHE A 68 -1.10 -19.80 3.61
C PHE A 68 -0.70 -21.10 4.30
N ASP A 69 -0.48 -21.02 5.62
CA ASP A 69 -0.18 -22.17 6.46
C ASP A 69 -1.48 -22.79 6.99
N TYR A 70 -1.78 -24.01 6.55
CA TYR A 70 -2.97 -24.76 7.01
C TYR A 70 -2.68 -25.68 8.19
N GLY A 71 -1.44 -25.72 8.70
CA GLY A 71 -0.94 -26.77 9.60
C GLY A 71 -0.37 -27.97 8.83
N GLU A 72 0.48 -28.78 9.49
CA GLU A 72 1.30 -29.80 8.82
C GLU A 72 0.50 -30.78 7.95
N GLU A 73 -0.59 -31.32 8.47
CA GLU A 73 -1.41 -32.33 7.78
C GLU A 73 -2.03 -31.78 6.49
N GLU A 74 -2.66 -30.61 6.59
CA GLU A 74 -3.33 -29.99 5.43
C GLU A 74 -2.31 -29.37 4.47
N ASN A 75 -1.15 -28.89 4.95
CA ASN A 75 -0.04 -28.49 4.10
C ASN A 75 0.52 -29.68 3.32
N MET A 76 0.69 -30.85 3.94
CA MET A 76 1.09 -32.06 3.22
C MET A 76 0.09 -32.39 2.12
N ARG A 77 -1.22 -32.33 2.42
CA ARG A 77 -2.27 -32.60 1.43
C ARG A 77 -2.30 -31.58 0.28
N LYS A 78 -2.04 -30.30 0.54
CA LYS A 78 -2.13 -29.22 -0.46
C LYS A 78 -0.84 -28.94 -1.21
N TYR A 79 0.30 -29.12 -0.56
CA TYR A 79 1.61 -28.67 -1.03
C TYR A 79 2.61 -29.82 -1.15
N ASN A 80 2.29 -31.04 -0.71
CA ASN A 80 3.21 -32.17 -0.63
C ASN A 80 4.43 -31.91 0.28
N GLN A 81 4.31 -30.97 1.21
CA GLN A 81 5.32 -30.65 2.22
C GLN A 81 4.66 -30.10 3.49
N LYS A 82 5.30 -30.27 4.64
CA LYS A 82 4.73 -29.92 5.96
C LYS A 82 4.61 -28.42 6.21
N THR A 83 5.50 -27.64 5.61
CA THR A 83 5.53 -26.17 5.73
C THR A 83 5.01 -25.52 4.46
N PRO A 84 4.42 -24.32 4.51
CA PRO A 84 4.00 -23.62 3.31
C PRO A 84 5.20 -23.23 2.42
N PRO A 85 5.15 -23.45 1.10
CA PRO A 85 6.17 -22.99 0.17
C PRO A 85 6.34 -21.46 0.19
N THR A 86 7.58 -20.98 0.07
CA THR A 86 7.90 -19.55 -0.06
C THR A 86 7.74 -19.07 -1.49
N TYR A 87 7.35 -17.81 -1.65
CA TYR A 87 7.40 -17.11 -2.92
C TYR A 87 8.78 -16.46 -3.10
N GLN A 88 9.27 -16.43 -4.33
CA GLN A 88 10.58 -15.88 -4.66
C GLN A 88 10.40 -14.72 -5.64
N PRO A 89 10.39 -13.45 -5.16
CA PRO A 89 10.24 -12.28 -6.02
C PRO A 89 11.28 -12.24 -7.16
N SER A 90 12.50 -12.72 -6.89
CA SER A 90 13.59 -12.84 -7.87
C SER A 90 13.29 -13.73 -9.08
N LYS A 91 12.28 -14.60 -9.02
CA LYS A 91 11.83 -15.40 -10.17
C LYS A 91 10.89 -14.64 -11.10
N MET A 92 10.38 -13.48 -10.69
CA MET A 92 9.52 -12.65 -11.53
C MET A 92 10.37 -11.86 -12.54
N GLN A 93 10.24 -12.23 -13.83
CA GLN A 93 11.00 -11.58 -14.92
C GLN A 93 10.27 -10.38 -15.53
N VAL A 94 9.00 -10.18 -15.19
CA VAL A 94 8.19 -9.05 -15.67
C VAL A 94 8.88 -7.74 -15.24
N PRO A 95 9.10 -6.77 -16.15
CA PRO A 95 9.64 -5.48 -15.77
C PRO A 95 8.63 -4.74 -14.89
N VAL A 96 9.10 -4.14 -13.79
CA VAL A 96 8.23 -3.50 -12.78
C VAL A 96 8.55 -2.02 -12.70
N ALA A 97 7.52 -1.18 -12.72
CA ALA A 97 7.61 0.19 -12.23
C ALA A 97 7.10 0.21 -10.79
N VAL A 98 7.89 0.75 -9.86
CA VAL A 98 7.54 0.81 -8.43
C VAL A 98 7.20 2.25 -8.07
N PHE A 99 6.11 2.41 -7.32
CA PHE A 99 5.69 3.66 -6.70
C PHE A 99 5.64 3.41 -5.20
N ARG A 100 6.42 4.17 -4.42
CA ARG A 100 6.57 3.93 -2.97
C ARG A 100 6.51 5.21 -2.17
N GLY A 101 5.96 5.10 -0.96
CA GLY A 101 5.67 6.22 -0.07
C GLY A 101 6.58 6.21 1.14
N GLY A 102 7.05 7.38 1.58
CA GLY A 102 7.94 7.47 2.75
C GLY A 102 7.23 7.30 4.09
N GLN A 103 5.90 7.50 4.13
CA GLN A 103 5.06 7.38 5.32
C GLN A 103 4.09 6.19 5.24
N ASP A 104 4.33 5.25 4.32
CA ASP A 104 3.51 4.05 4.20
C ASP A 104 3.79 3.09 5.37
N SER A 105 2.75 2.76 6.14
CA SER A 105 2.86 1.81 7.25
C SER A 105 2.58 0.36 6.85
N LEU A 106 1.92 0.13 5.71
CA LEU A 106 1.59 -1.20 5.20
C LEU A 106 2.67 -1.72 4.25
N ALA A 107 3.06 -0.93 3.26
CA ALA A 107 4.23 -1.18 2.43
C ALA A 107 5.41 -0.34 2.93
N ASN A 108 5.84 -0.62 4.17
CA ASN A 108 6.81 0.22 4.84
C ASN A 108 8.19 0.23 4.15
N PRO A 109 8.99 1.29 4.33
CA PRO A 109 10.28 1.43 3.66
C PRO A 109 11.25 0.27 3.88
N THR A 110 11.19 -0.39 5.05
CA THR A 110 12.04 -1.55 5.35
C THR A 110 11.69 -2.73 4.44
N ASP A 111 10.41 -3.10 4.35
CA ASP A 111 9.97 -4.22 3.50
C ASP A 111 10.18 -3.91 2.01
N VAL A 112 9.97 -2.67 1.60
CA VAL A 112 10.25 -2.22 0.22
C VAL A 112 11.74 -2.31 -0.08
N SER A 113 12.62 -1.92 0.84
CA SER A 113 14.08 -2.03 0.67
C SER A 113 14.55 -3.49 0.53
N TRP A 114 13.86 -4.42 1.18
CA TRP A 114 14.07 -5.85 0.98
C TRP A 114 13.58 -6.33 -0.39
N LEU A 115 12.43 -5.84 -0.86
CA LEU A 115 11.80 -6.27 -2.10
C LEU A 115 12.53 -5.78 -3.36
N LEU A 116 12.87 -4.49 -3.42
CA LEU A 116 13.44 -3.84 -4.61
C LEU A 116 14.62 -4.58 -5.28
N PRO A 117 15.67 -5.03 -4.55
CA PRO A 117 16.80 -5.72 -5.17
C PRO A 117 16.45 -7.09 -5.75
N GLN A 118 15.26 -7.63 -5.44
CA GLN A 118 14.78 -8.89 -5.96
C GLN A 118 13.91 -8.72 -7.21
N LEU A 119 13.62 -7.48 -7.64
CA LEU A 119 12.75 -7.21 -8.77
C LEU A 119 13.53 -6.71 -9.99
N ARG A 120 12.97 -6.90 -11.19
CA ARG A 120 13.45 -6.23 -12.40
C ARG A 120 12.83 -4.83 -12.49
N VAL A 121 13.31 -3.93 -11.63
CA VAL A 121 12.82 -2.55 -11.55
C VAL A 121 13.27 -1.76 -12.78
N THR A 122 12.32 -1.12 -13.45
CA THR A 122 12.54 -0.21 -14.59
C THR A 122 12.36 1.25 -14.21
N HIS A 123 11.53 1.51 -13.20
CA HIS A 123 11.24 2.84 -12.68
C HIS A 123 11.01 2.73 -11.16
N ASP A 124 11.53 3.68 -10.39
CA ASP A 124 11.28 3.81 -8.95
C ASP A 124 10.87 5.25 -8.65
N ILE A 125 9.59 5.46 -8.40
CA ILE A 125 9.01 6.77 -8.07
C ILE A 125 8.76 6.79 -6.58
N PHE A 126 9.43 7.71 -5.88
CA PHE A 126 9.32 7.88 -4.44
C PHE A 126 8.65 9.20 -4.08
N VAL A 127 7.61 9.13 -3.24
CA VAL A 127 6.93 10.30 -2.69
C VAL A 127 7.03 10.26 -1.17
N SER A 128 7.90 11.08 -0.59
CA SER A 128 8.33 10.93 0.81
C SER A 128 7.20 11.11 1.83
N TRP A 129 6.18 11.93 1.53
CA TRP A 129 5.04 12.17 2.42
C TRP A 129 3.84 11.25 2.15
N TYR A 130 3.88 10.39 1.12
CA TYR A 130 2.77 9.48 0.85
C TYR A 130 2.70 8.36 1.89
N ASN A 131 1.49 8.17 2.42
CA ASN A 131 1.08 6.96 3.12
C ASN A 131 0.43 5.97 2.12
N HIS A 132 -0.03 4.82 2.63
CA HIS A 132 -0.60 3.76 1.79
C HIS A 132 -1.78 4.19 0.91
N PHE A 133 -2.65 5.06 1.43
CA PHE A 133 -3.83 5.52 0.70
C PHE A 133 -3.52 6.67 -0.26
N GLY A 134 -2.40 7.38 -0.06
CA GLY A 134 -2.01 8.51 -0.90
C GLY A 134 -1.93 8.16 -2.39
N PHE A 135 -1.57 6.92 -2.73
CA PHE A 135 -1.54 6.44 -4.11
C PHE A 135 -2.91 6.37 -4.82
N ILE A 136 -4.01 6.44 -4.07
CA ILE A 136 -5.37 6.28 -4.58
C ILE A 136 -6.16 7.57 -4.41
N ILE A 137 -6.12 8.17 -3.21
CA ILE A 137 -7.03 9.25 -2.82
C ILE A 137 -6.35 10.61 -2.68
N ALA A 138 -5.02 10.70 -2.78
CA ALA A 138 -4.37 11.99 -2.64
C ALA A 138 -4.80 12.93 -3.76
N VAL A 139 -5.11 14.17 -3.42
CA VAL A 139 -5.52 15.20 -4.41
C VAL A 139 -4.45 15.51 -5.45
N ASP A 140 -3.18 15.17 -5.17
CA ASP A 140 -2.07 15.35 -6.11
C ASP A 140 -1.56 14.04 -6.73
N ALA A 141 -2.30 12.93 -6.55
CA ALA A 141 -1.96 11.62 -7.15
C ALA A 141 -1.95 11.67 -8.68
N ASP A 142 -2.76 12.55 -9.28
CA ASP A 142 -2.77 12.82 -10.73
C ASP A 142 -1.38 13.22 -11.24
N LYS A 143 -0.71 14.11 -10.51
CA LYS A 143 0.60 14.67 -10.87
C LYS A 143 1.75 13.81 -10.38
N ARG A 144 1.63 13.19 -9.20
CA ARG A 144 2.72 12.45 -8.56
C ARG A 144 2.79 10.98 -8.95
N ILE A 145 1.66 10.38 -9.36
CA ILE A 145 1.56 8.95 -9.66
C ILE A 145 1.03 8.74 -11.08
N TYR A 146 -0.17 9.23 -11.38
CA TYR A 146 -0.89 8.84 -12.61
C TYR A 146 -0.23 9.37 -13.88
N SER A 147 0.33 10.59 -13.84
CA SER A 147 1.14 11.16 -14.93
C SER A 147 2.32 10.24 -15.32
N HIS A 148 3.05 9.71 -14.34
CA HIS A 148 4.16 8.78 -14.56
C HIS A 148 3.67 7.45 -15.13
N ILE A 149 2.55 6.90 -14.61
CA ILE A 149 1.94 5.68 -15.15
C ILE A 149 1.60 5.87 -16.64
N LEU A 150 0.96 6.99 -16.99
CA LEU A 150 0.61 7.30 -18.38
C LEU A 150 1.85 7.41 -19.27
N ASN A 151 2.90 8.09 -18.80
CA ASN A 151 4.15 8.20 -19.54
C ASN A 151 4.79 6.83 -19.79
N ILE A 152 4.81 5.94 -18.77
CA ILE A 152 5.38 4.59 -18.88
C ILE A 152 4.59 3.74 -19.88
N ILE A 153 3.26 3.78 -19.84
CA ILE A 153 2.40 2.92 -20.70
C ILE A 153 2.36 3.43 -22.15
N THR A 154 2.41 4.75 -22.35
CA THR A 154 2.33 5.35 -23.69
C THR A 154 3.67 5.47 -24.39
N GLY A 155 4.79 5.22 -23.68
CA GLY A 155 6.13 5.43 -24.21
C GLY A 155 6.46 6.90 -24.46
N GLY A 156 5.85 7.80 -23.68
CA GLY A 156 6.02 9.24 -23.81
C GLY A 156 7.47 9.69 -23.55
N PRO A 157 7.88 10.87 -24.06
CA PRO A 157 9.23 11.40 -23.83
C PRO A 157 9.51 11.58 -22.34
N TRP A 158 10.70 11.15 -21.91
CA TRP A 158 11.18 11.19 -20.53
C TRP A 158 11.19 12.63 -19.99
N ASP A 159 10.34 12.95 -19.01
CA ASP A 159 10.54 14.15 -18.20
C ASP A 159 11.41 13.78 -16.99
N THR A 160 12.71 14.04 -17.11
CA THR A 160 13.73 13.73 -16.10
C THR A 160 13.70 14.66 -14.88
N GLN A 161 12.66 15.49 -14.71
CA GLN A 161 12.68 16.59 -13.74
C GLN A 161 12.33 16.23 -12.29
N ILE A 162 12.03 14.97 -11.95
CA ILE A 162 11.79 14.59 -10.53
C ILE A 162 12.61 13.36 -10.15
N VAL A 163 13.93 13.51 -10.25
CA VAL A 163 14.86 12.73 -9.44
C VAL A 163 15.45 13.73 -8.44
N HIS A 164 14.86 13.83 -7.25
CA HIS A 164 15.54 14.53 -6.17
C HIS A 164 16.62 13.59 -5.61
N PRO A 165 17.91 13.94 -5.70
CA PRO A 165 18.94 13.18 -5.03
C PRO A 165 18.84 13.43 -3.52
N TRP A 166 18.61 12.33 -2.80
CA TRP A 166 18.76 12.10 -1.34
C TRP A 166 17.81 12.88 -0.41
#